data_AF-A0A161MDC1-F1
#
_entry.id   AF-A0A161MDC1-F1
#
_cell.length_a   1.000
_cell.length_b   1.000
_cell.length_c   1.000
_cell.angle_alpha   90.00
_cell.angle_beta   90.00
_cell.angle_gamma   90.00
#
_symmetry.space_group_name_H-M   'P 1'
#
loop_
_entity.id
_entity.type
_entity.pdbx_description
1 polymer ?
#
loop_
_entity_poly.entity_id
_entity_poly.type
_entity_poly.pdbx_seq_one_letter_code
_entity_poly.pdbx_strand_id
1 'polypeptide(L)'
;KVIVASIMCSFVKEDWELLSRTAEAAGADMLELNLSCPHGMGESGMGLACGQDPRLVKQISQWVRDAVKIPVFIKLTPNTTDIVSLAKAAYEGNASGVSAINTVSGLMDTRVDGTPWPSVGRHRYTTYGGVSGNAIRPLGLRAVTAIDKSTSWTSLFSVLVE
;
A
#
# COMPACT_ATOMS: atom_id res chain seq x y z
N LYS A 1 4.06 -1.10 23.81
CA LYS A 1 4.01 -1.74 22.47
C LYS A 1 3.12 -0.87 21.60
N VAL A 2 3.48 -0.62 20.34
CA VAL A 2 2.61 0.08 19.37
C VAL A 2 1.98 -0.98 18.46
N ILE A 3 0.69 -0.85 18.18
CA ILE A 3 -0.10 -1.73 17.32
C ILE A 3 -0.66 -0.89 16.17
N VAL A 4 -0.28 -1.25 14.94
CA VAL A 4 -0.79 -0.62 13.71
C VAL A 4 -1.75 -1.58 13.04
N ALA A 5 -3.00 -1.17 12.83
CA ALA A 5 -3.98 -1.98 12.11
C ALA A 5 -3.88 -1.71 10.60
N SER A 6 -3.43 -2.72 9.84
CA SER A 6 -3.43 -2.67 8.37
C SER A 6 -4.82 -3.03 7.83
N ILE A 7 -5.48 -2.10 7.14
CA ILE A 7 -6.84 -2.27 6.62
C ILE A 7 -6.92 -1.99 5.11
N MET A 8 -7.93 -2.57 4.46
CA MET A 8 -8.19 -2.39 3.03
C MET A 8 -9.68 -2.57 2.75
N CYS A 9 -10.24 -1.67 1.93
CA CYS A 9 -11.61 -1.75 1.42
C CYS A 9 -11.64 -1.47 -0.09
N SER A 10 -12.80 -1.72 -0.71
CA SER A 10 -13.14 -1.22 -2.03
C SER A 10 -13.14 0.31 -2.06
N PHE A 11 -13.17 0.94 -3.24
CA PHE A 11 -13.37 2.40 -3.35
C PHE A 11 -14.82 2.82 -3.04
N VAL A 12 -15.24 2.54 -1.82
CA VAL A 12 -16.56 2.83 -1.25
C VAL A 12 -16.31 3.53 0.08
N LYS A 13 -16.81 4.76 0.22
CA LYS A 13 -16.51 5.62 1.36
C LYS A 13 -16.97 4.96 2.67
N GLU A 14 -18.18 4.43 2.68
CA GLU A 14 -18.83 3.83 3.84
C GLU A 14 -18.04 2.65 4.40
N ASP A 15 -17.47 1.82 3.52
CA ASP A 15 -16.63 0.68 3.90
C ASP A 15 -15.35 1.12 4.62
N TRP A 16 -14.66 2.11 4.04
CA TRP A 16 -13.43 2.66 4.62
C TRP A 16 -13.68 3.27 6.00
N GLU A 17 -14.74 4.08 6.13
CA GLU A 17 -15.07 4.71 7.40
C GLU A 17 -15.52 3.71 8.47
N LEU A 18 -16.30 2.68 8.09
CA LEU A 18 -16.76 1.64 8.99
C LEU A 18 -15.56 0.83 9.52
N LEU A 19 -14.69 0.37 8.62
CA LEU A 19 -13.55 -0.45 8.99
C LEU A 19 -12.52 0.35 9.81
N SER A 20 -12.27 1.61 9.46
CA SER A 20 -11.35 2.47 10.21
C SER A 20 -11.84 2.74 11.64
N ARG A 21 -13.13 3.08 11.81
CA ARG A 21 -13.73 3.27 13.14
C ARG A 21 -13.71 2.00 13.96
N THR A 22 -13.95 0.85 13.32
CA THR A 22 -13.89 -0.46 14.00
C THR A 22 -12.48 -0.77 14.49
N ALA A 23 -11.46 -0.52 13.67
CA ALA A 23 -10.06 -0.71 14.04
C ALA A 23 -9.61 0.23 15.17
N GLU A 24 -10.02 1.51 15.13
CA GLU A 24 -9.77 2.47 16.22
C GLU A 24 -10.46 2.03 17.52
N ALA A 25 -11.75 1.63 17.45
CA ALA A 25 -12.50 1.16 18.61
C ALA A 25 -11.93 -0.13 19.23
N ALA A 26 -11.26 -0.97 18.43
CA ALA A 26 -10.56 -2.16 18.89
C ALA A 26 -9.23 -1.83 19.61
N GLY A 27 -8.81 -0.57 19.65
CA GLY A 27 -7.62 -0.10 20.38
C GLY A 27 -6.34 -0.06 19.55
N ALA A 28 -6.43 0.08 18.22
CA ALA A 28 -5.25 0.34 17.40
C ALA A 28 -4.62 1.70 17.75
N ASP A 29 -3.29 1.77 17.85
CA ASP A 29 -2.58 3.02 18.08
C ASP A 29 -2.53 3.88 16.80
N MET A 30 -2.50 3.23 15.64
CA MET A 30 -2.45 3.86 14.30
C MET A 30 -3.09 2.95 13.25
N LEU A 31 -3.45 3.51 12.09
CA LEU A 31 -3.90 2.75 10.93
C LEU A 31 -2.86 2.77 9.80
N GLU A 32 -2.73 1.66 9.08
CA GLU A 32 -2.02 1.57 7.80
C GLU A 32 -3.04 1.20 6.71
N LEU A 33 -3.23 2.07 5.71
CA LEU A 33 -4.15 1.81 4.61
C LEU A 33 -3.39 1.12 3.49
N ASN A 34 -3.68 -0.16 3.28
CA ASN A 34 -3.08 -0.95 2.22
C ASN A 34 -3.82 -0.72 0.89
N LEU A 35 -3.26 0.16 0.05
CA LEU A 35 -3.82 0.50 -1.27
C LEU A 35 -3.19 -0.32 -2.41
N SER A 36 -2.59 -1.47 -2.11
CA SER A 36 -1.65 -2.13 -3.03
C SER A 36 -1.96 -3.59 -3.35
N CYS A 37 -3.07 -4.15 -2.85
CA CYS A 37 -3.40 -5.54 -3.11
C CYS A 37 -3.70 -5.78 -4.61
N PRO A 38 -2.98 -6.69 -5.28
CA PRO A 38 -3.15 -6.96 -6.71
C PRO A 38 -4.41 -7.79 -7.03
N HIS A 39 -5.11 -8.28 -6.00
CA HIS A 39 -6.33 -9.08 -6.15
C HIS A 39 -7.60 -8.23 -6.31
N GLY A 40 -7.47 -6.91 -6.14
CA GLY A 40 -8.50 -5.97 -6.58
C GLY A 40 -8.45 -5.91 -8.09
N MET A 41 -9.43 -6.54 -8.76
CA MET A 41 -9.60 -6.50 -10.20
C MET A 41 -9.34 -5.08 -10.72
N GLY A 42 -8.34 -4.92 -11.60
CA GLY A 42 -7.93 -3.60 -12.13
C GLY A 42 -9.06 -2.85 -12.86
N GLU A 43 -10.10 -3.58 -13.28
CA GLU A 43 -11.31 -3.04 -13.92
C GLU A 43 -12.39 -2.60 -12.90
N SER A 44 -12.26 -2.96 -11.62
CA SER A 44 -13.29 -2.73 -10.58
C SER A 44 -12.90 -1.70 -9.51
N GLY A 45 -11.78 -1.00 -9.67
CA GLY A 45 -11.39 0.09 -8.78
C GLY A 45 -11.03 -0.35 -7.36
N MET A 46 -10.22 -1.41 -7.22
CA MET A 46 -9.70 -1.87 -5.92
C MET A 46 -8.18 -2.09 -5.92
N GLY A 47 -7.55 -1.97 -4.76
CA GLY A 47 -6.16 -2.37 -4.55
C GLY A 47 -5.18 -1.60 -5.44
N LEU A 48 -4.35 -2.30 -6.21
CA LEU A 48 -3.29 -1.70 -7.06
C LEU A 48 -3.81 -0.56 -7.96
N ALA A 49 -5.04 -0.66 -8.47
CA ALA A 49 -5.67 0.38 -9.28
C ALA A 49 -5.90 1.68 -8.49
N CYS A 50 -6.28 1.59 -7.21
CA CYS A 50 -6.42 2.75 -6.33
C CYS A 50 -5.06 3.29 -5.90
N GLY A 51 -4.11 2.42 -5.58
CA GLY A 51 -2.78 2.81 -5.11
C GLY A 51 -1.89 3.44 -6.19
N GLN A 52 -2.27 3.37 -7.46
CA GLN A 52 -1.54 3.98 -8.58
C GLN A 52 -2.15 5.31 -9.05
N ASP A 53 -3.37 5.67 -8.62
CA ASP A 53 -4.00 6.96 -8.95
C ASP A 53 -3.93 7.93 -7.75
N PRO A 54 -3.14 9.01 -7.83
CA PRO A 54 -3.05 10.02 -6.78
C PRO A 54 -4.41 10.56 -6.32
N ARG A 55 -5.41 10.69 -7.21
CA ARG A 55 -6.73 11.20 -6.83
C ARG A 55 -7.44 10.24 -5.87
N LEU A 56 -7.38 8.94 -6.15
CA LEU A 56 -7.99 7.91 -5.32
C LEU A 56 -7.27 7.80 -3.97
N VAL A 57 -5.92 7.86 -3.97
CA VAL A 57 -5.12 7.90 -2.73
C VAL A 57 -5.54 9.07 -1.83
N LYS A 58 -5.62 10.28 -2.39
CA LYS A 58 -6.03 11.48 -1.65
C LYS A 58 -7.43 11.32 -1.07
N GLN A 59 -8.37 10.83 -1.88
CA GLN A 59 -9.76 10.72 -1.48
C GLN A 59 -9.98 9.66 -0.39
N ILE A 60 -9.36 8.49 -0.51
CA ILE A 60 -9.40 7.46 0.54
C ILE A 60 -8.75 7.97 1.83
N SER A 61 -7.58 8.62 1.71
CA SER A 61 -6.91 9.23 2.86
C SER A 61 -7.85 10.19 3.57
N GLN A 62 -8.51 11.08 2.83
CA GLN A 62 -9.43 12.06 3.41
C GLN A 62 -10.63 11.39 4.10
N TRP A 63 -11.26 10.39 3.48
CA TRP A 63 -12.37 9.66 4.10
C TRP A 63 -11.99 9.05 5.44
N VAL A 64 -10.82 8.40 5.51
CA VAL A 64 -10.38 7.77 6.75
C VAL A 64 -9.95 8.81 7.77
N ARG A 65 -9.24 9.87 7.36
CA ARG A 65 -8.84 10.97 8.26
C ARG A 65 -10.03 11.69 8.89
N ASP A 66 -11.14 11.82 8.16
CA ASP A 66 -12.37 12.42 8.67
C ASP A 66 -13.11 11.46 9.65
N ALA A 67 -12.86 10.16 9.55
CA ALA A 67 -13.56 9.13 10.33
C ALA A 67 -12.88 8.74 11.64
N VAL A 68 -11.57 8.97 11.80
CA VAL A 68 -10.79 8.55 13.00
C VAL A 68 -9.91 9.66 13.55
N LYS A 69 -9.52 9.54 14.83
CA LYS A 69 -8.63 10.50 15.52
C LYS A 69 -7.19 10.00 15.58
N ILE A 70 -6.97 8.69 15.59
CA ILE A 70 -5.62 8.10 15.58
C ILE A 70 -4.85 8.41 14.28
N PRO A 71 -3.50 8.39 14.28
CA PRO A 71 -2.71 8.60 13.08
C PRO A 71 -3.01 7.59 11.96
N VAL A 72 -2.96 8.05 10.71
CA VAL A 72 -3.26 7.24 9.52
C VAL A 72 -2.10 7.33 8.54
N PHE A 73 -1.58 6.16 8.15
CA PHE A 73 -0.48 5.99 7.22
C PHE A 73 -0.98 5.35 5.92
N ILE A 74 -0.48 5.80 4.77
CA ILE A 74 -0.80 5.19 3.47
C ILE A 74 0.37 4.30 3.01
N LYS A 75 0.11 3.00 2.77
CA LYS A 75 1.13 2.06 2.28
C LYS A 75 1.25 2.14 0.77
N LEU A 76 2.38 2.68 0.29
CA LEU A 76 2.60 2.99 -1.12
C LEU A 76 3.15 1.78 -1.89
N THR A 77 2.59 1.53 -3.08
CA THR A 77 3.13 0.54 -4.02
C THR A 77 4.36 1.11 -4.75
N PRO A 78 5.44 0.33 -4.92
CA PRO A 78 6.57 0.73 -5.78
C PRO A 78 6.27 0.54 -7.27
N ASN A 79 5.17 -0.13 -7.60
CA ASN A 79 4.78 -0.47 -8.97
C ASN A 79 4.10 0.73 -9.64
N THR A 80 4.76 1.88 -9.66
CA THR A 80 4.25 3.13 -10.23
C THR A 80 5.39 3.89 -10.89
N THR A 81 5.06 4.72 -11.87
CA THR A 81 6.04 5.60 -12.53
C THR A 81 6.55 6.68 -11.58
N ASP A 82 5.66 7.22 -10.73
CA ASP A 82 5.99 8.32 -9.83
C ASP A 82 5.37 8.12 -8.43
N ILE A 83 6.14 7.51 -7.52
CA ILE A 83 5.74 7.30 -6.13
C ILE A 83 5.64 8.61 -5.33
N VAL A 84 6.35 9.66 -5.75
CA VAL A 84 6.30 10.98 -5.11
C VAL A 84 4.90 11.60 -5.30
N SER A 85 4.30 11.44 -6.48
CA SER A 85 2.92 11.90 -6.72
C SER A 85 1.91 11.28 -5.75
N LEU A 86 2.07 9.99 -5.44
CA LEU A 86 1.21 9.27 -4.50
C LEU A 86 1.41 9.75 -3.06
N ALA A 87 2.66 9.97 -2.66
CA ALA A 87 2.99 10.51 -1.34
C ALA A 87 2.42 11.92 -1.14
N LYS A 88 2.50 12.78 -2.18
CA LYS A 88 1.88 14.12 -2.16
C LYS A 88 0.36 14.03 -2.05
N ALA A 89 -0.27 13.13 -2.79
CA ALA A 89 -1.72 12.90 -2.67
C ALA A 89 -2.13 12.43 -1.26
N ALA A 90 -1.39 11.50 -0.66
CA ALA A 90 -1.62 11.08 0.72
C ALA A 90 -1.54 12.27 1.69
N TYR A 91 -0.53 13.13 1.53
CA TYR A 91 -0.39 14.35 2.33
C TYR A 91 -1.57 15.31 2.16
N GLU A 92 -1.96 15.59 0.92
CA GLU A 92 -3.11 16.45 0.63
C GLU A 92 -4.43 15.87 1.13
N GLY A 93 -4.50 14.55 1.32
CA GLY A 93 -5.59 13.84 1.98
C GLY A 93 -5.46 13.80 3.51
N ASN A 94 -4.58 14.63 4.09
CA ASN A 94 -4.30 14.75 5.53
C ASN A 94 -3.74 13.50 6.20
N ALA A 95 -3.11 12.57 5.45
CA ALA A 95 -2.42 11.45 6.06
C ALA A 95 -1.34 11.95 7.04
N SER A 96 -1.21 11.26 8.16
CA SER A 96 -0.11 11.50 9.12
C SER A 96 1.23 11.00 8.60
N GLY A 97 1.17 10.18 7.56
CA GLY A 97 2.01 9.01 7.40
C GLY A 97 2.01 8.38 6.00
N VAL A 98 3.17 7.93 5.52
CA VAL A 98 3.27 6.95 4.44
C VAL A 98 4.23 5.86 4.88
N SER A 99 3.93 4.62 4.52
CA SER A 99 4.88 3.51 4.58
C SER A 99 5.30 3.16 3.16
N ALA A 100 6.61 3.18 2.91
CA ALA A 100 7.19 2.93 1.60
C ALA A 100 8.28 1.86 1.73
N ILE A 101 8.23 0.74 1.02
CA ILE A 101 7.33 0.37 -0.09
C ILE A 101 6.60 -0.94 0.20
N ASN A 102 5.49 -1.20 -0.48
CA ASN A 102 4.99 -2.56 -0.64
C ASN A 102 5.93 -3.38 -1.56
N THR A 103 5.59 -4.64 -1.79
CA THR A 103 6.27 -5.56 -2.69
C THR A 103 6.33 -5.08 -4.15
N VAL A 104 7.37 -5.51 -4.85
CA VAL A 104 7.56 -5.24 -6.29
C VAL A 104 6.93 -6.38 -7.09
N SER A 105 6.11 -6.06 -8.09
CA SER A 105 5.44 -7.05 -8.93
C SER A 105 6.46 -7.87 -9.72
N GLY A 106 6.31 -9.20 -9.70
CA GLY A 106 7.18 -10.08 -10.45
C GLY A 106 6.71 -11.53 -10.50
N LEU A 107 7.37 -12.31 -11.35
CA LEU A 107 7.30 -13.77 -11.35
C LEU A 107 8.64 -14.28 -10.83
N MET A 108 8.62 -15.05 -9.73
CA MET A 108 9.86 -15.40 -9.04
C MET A 108 10.71 -16.37 -9.85
N ASP A 109 10.10 -17.44 -10.37
CA ASP A 109 10.85 -18.51 -11.00
C ASP A 109 10.00 -19.36 -11.96
N THR A 110 10.68 -20.04 -12.87
CA THR A 110 10.15 -21.06 -13.78
C THR A 110 11.07 -22.26 -13.78
N ARG A 111 10.50 -23.45 -13.67
CA ARG A 111 11.25 -24.71 -13.77
C ARG A 111 11.72 -24.95 -15.21
N VAL A 112 12.63 -25.90 -15.37
CA VAL A 112 13.19 -26.31 -16.68
C VAL A 112 12.10 -26.78 -17.66
N ASP A 113 11.00 -27.34 -17.16
CA ASP A 113 9.84 -27.77 -17.97
C ASP A 113 8.87 -26.61 -18.30
N GLY A 114 9.22 -25.37 -17.97
CA GLY A 114 8.40 -24.18 -18.18
C GLY A 114 7.30 -23.97 -17.13
N THR A 115 7.16 -24.85 -16.14
CA THR A 115 6.15 -24.65 -15.09
C THR A 115 6.55 -23.56 -14.09
N PRO A 116 5.65 -22.66 -13.70
CA PRO A 116 5.99 -21.56 -12.80
C PRO A 116 6.21 -22.03 -11.37
N TRP A 117 6.90 -21.23 -10.57
CA TRP A 117 6.95 -21.41 -9.12
C TRP A 117 6.64 -20.09 -8.38
N PRO A 118 5.62 -20.06 -7.49
CA PRO A 118 4.75 -21.17 -7.07
C PRO A 118 3.75 -21.60 -8.16
N SER A 119 3.34 -22.88 -8.10
CA SER A 119 2.33 -23.50 -8.97
C SER A 119 1.09 -23.89 -8.17
N VAL A 120 -0.10 -23.52 -8.63
CA VAL A 120 -1.38 -23.75 -7.93
C VAL A 120 -2.30 -24.65 -8.76
N GLY A 121 -2.93 -25.62 -8.08
CA GLY A 121 -3.91 -26.53 -8.69
C GLY A 121 -3.31 -27.56 -9.64
N ARG A 122 -4.18 -28.39 -10.24
CA ARG A 122 -3.75 -29.47 -11.16
C ARG A 122 -3.10 -28.95 -12.44
N HIS A 123 -3.56 -27.79 -12.91
CA HIS A 123 -3.03 -27.12 -14.11
C HIS A 123 -1.76 -26.30 -13.86
N ARG A 124 -1.27 -26.25 -12.60
CA ARG A 124 -0.03 -25.56 -12.22
C ARG A 124 0.01 -24.09 -12.64
N TYR A 125 -1.11 -23.38 -12.45
CA TYR A 125 -1.18 -21.97 -12.78
C TYR A 125 -0.50 -21.10 -11.72
N THR A 126 -0.15 -19.89 -12.13
CA THR A 126 0.35 -18.84 -11.26
C THR A 126 -0.14 -17.49 -11.74
N THR A 127 0.10 -16.45 -10.95
CA THR A 127 -0.03 -15.04 -11.37
C THR A 127 1.19 -14.28 -10.88
N TYR A 128 1.34 -13.03 -11.30
CA TYR A 128 2.37 -12.15 -10.74
C TYR A 128 2.17 -12.01 -9.23
N GLY A 129 3.25 -12.25 -8.49
CA GLY A 129 3.31 -12.09 -7.04
C GLY A 129 4.08 -10.83 -6.65
N GLY A 130 4.27 -10.66 -5.34
CA GLY A 130 5.11 -9.63 -4.77
C GLY A 130 6.49 -10.15 -4.41
N VAL A 131 7.54 -9.52 -4.93
CA VAL A 131 8.93 -9.72 -4.52
C VAL A 131 9.21 -8.83 -3.30
N SER A 132 9.79 -9.42 -2.27
CA SER A 132 10.09 -8.80 -0.97
C SER A 132 11.56 -9.01 -0.55
N GLY A 133 11.93 -8.53 0.63
CA GLY A 133 13.26 -8.73 1.21
C GLY A 133 14.39 -7.92 0.57
N ASN A 134 15.63 -8.31 0.85
CA ASN A 134 16.83 -7.54 0.50
C ASN A 134 16.98 -7.25 -1.00
N ALA A 135 16.41 -8.08 -1.87
CA ALA A 135 16.43 -7.87 -3.32
C ALA A 135 15.79 -6.55 -3.74
N ILE A 136 14.76 -6.09 -3.01
CA ILE A 136 14.05 -4.84 -3.33
C ILE A 136 14.49 -3.65 -2.46
N ARG A 137 15.45 -3.86 -1.53
CA ARG A 137 15.95 -2.80 -0.65
C ARG A 137 16.44 -1.56 -1.40
N PRO A 138 17.18 -1.65 -2.52
CA PRO A 138 17.59 -0.46 -3.27
C PRO A 138 16.40 0.35 -3.81
N LEU A 139 15.31 -0.32 -4.21
CA LEU A 139 14.09 0.33 -4.69
C LEU A 139 13.38 1.04 -3.54
N GLY A 140 13.29 0.40 -2.37
CA GLY A 140 12.73 1.02 -1.16
C GLY A 140 13.51 2.24 -0.69
N LEU A 141 14.85 2.18 -0.68
CA LEU A 141 15.71 3.31 -0.32
C LEU A 141 15.58 4.48 -1.30
N ARG A 142 15.48 4.19 -2.60
CA ARG A 142 15.20 5.21 -3.62
C ARG A 142 13.84 5.88 -3.36
N ALA A 143 12.80 5.09 -3.11
CA ALA A 143 11.46 5.62 -2.85
C ALA A 143 11.45 6.56 -1.63
N VAL A 144 12.00 6.12 -0.50
CA VAL A 144 12.02 6.94 0.71
C VAL A 144 12.82 8.23 0.52
N THR A 145 14.01 8.17 -0.07
CA THR A 145 14.81 9.38 -0.31
C THR A 145 14.19 10.33 -1.34
N ALA A 146 13.44 9.80 -2.32
CA ALA A 146 12.71 10.63 -3.27
C ALA A 146 11.51 11.33 -2.62
N ILE A 147 10.75 10.61 -1.78
CA ILE A 147 9.61 11.17 -1.03
C ILE A 147 10.10 12.26 -0.08
N ASP A 148 11.10 11.95 0.75
CA ASP A 148 11.68 12.86 1.75
C ASP A 148 12.14 14.21 1.16
N LYS A 149 12.80 14.19 0.00
CA LYS A 149 13.23 15.41 -0.69
C LYS A 149 12.09 16.25 -1.28
N SER A 150 10.91 15.68 -1.42
CA SER A 150 9.82 16.23 -2.23
C SER A 150 8.60 16.67 -1.41
N THR A 151 8.58 16.34 -0.12
CA THR A 151 7.50 16.68 0.80
C THR A 151 8.05 17.33 2.06
N SER A 152 7.32 18.28 2.67
CA SER A 152 7.75 18.94 3.91
C SER A 152 7.41 18.12 5.16
N TRP A 153 7.39 16.79 5.05
CA TRP A 153 6.97 15.90 6.12
C TRP A 153 8.01 15.81 7.23
N THR A 154 7.61 16.10 8.48
CA THR A 154 8.44 15.84 9.65
C THR A 154 8.32 14.40 10.16
N SER A 155 7.28 13.65 9.77
CA SER A 155 7.01 12.27 10.21
C SER A 155 6.92 11.29 9.05
N LEU A 156 8.06 10.90 8.50
CA LEU A 156 8.19 9.70 7.65
C LEU A 156 8.42 8.49 8.56
N PHE A 157 7.47 7.54 8.59
CA PHE A 157 7.71 6.26 9.25
C PHE A 157 8.49 5.35 8.28
N SER A 158 9.52 4.74 8.84
CA SER A 158 10.61 4.04 8.16
C SER A 158 10.20 3.04 7.08
N VAL A 159 11.16 2.78 6.19
CA VAL A 159 11.26 1.64 5.27
C VAL A 159 10.99 0.32 6.00
N LEU A 160 9.75 -0.18 5.99
CA LEU A 160 9.49 -1.60 6.21
C LEU A 160 9.59 -2.28 4.85
N VAL A 161 10.83 -2.55 4.43
CA VAL A 161 11.09 -3.60 3.44
C VAL A 161 11.09 -4.89 4.24
N GLU A 162 9.89 -5.43 4.49
CA GLU A 162 9.76 -6.87 4.77
C GLU A 162 9.82 -7.62 3.43
#